data_AF-A0A1A8WHY1-F1
#
_entry.id   AF-A0A1A8WHY1-F1
#
_cell.length_a   1.000
_cell.length_b   1.000
_cell.length_c   1.000
_cell.angle_alpha   90.00
_cell.angle_beta   90.00
_cell.angle_gamma   90.00
#
_symmetry.space_group_name_H-M   'P 1'
#
loop_
_entity.id
_entity.type
_entity.pdbx_description
1 polymer ?
#
loop_
_entity_poly.entity_id
_entity_poly.type
_entity_poly.pdbx_seq_one_letter_code
_entity_poly.pdbx_strand_id
1 'polypeptide(L)'
;MLQLRISNILLKEKLASCINIIPGVHSMYHWKGEIARDNEVLMMIKTKKNMFDQIVSMVKLNHPYEVPEVIAVPIQHGSKDYLDWVSNSVKSVENEKEKSTNGNTRGSTNQNTSGSTNVQTVVHTMKKMKKEILKFLFLDLKNNKQSLTNFYKILNKEYICGEIHKNLLLNPDEKSSFLYFEIRQNDVILGFKDTNNQLYQKLVNIKDKKIFGQHKTKNEENIANLIKDIKNYSYIQGGALVSFHKKLLKDFITLQLENFKEIGE
;
A
#
# COMPACT_ATOMS: atom_id res chain seq x y z
N MET A 1 -2.74 -7.91 -0.81
CA MET A 1 -3.08 -7.73 0.63
C MET A 1 -2.23 -8.64 1.51
N LEU A 2 -2.12 -9.94 1.17
CA LEU A 2 -1.32 -10.92 1.90
C LEU A 2 0.16 -10.54 2.09
N GLN A 3 0.86 -10.18 1.01
CA GLN A 3 2.27 -9.80 1.02
C GLN A 3 2.55 -8.59 1.93
N LEU A 4 1.62 -7.62 2.00
CA LEU A 4 1.73 -6.46 2.87
C LEU A 4 1.50 -6.84 4.33
N ARG A 5 0.57 -7.76 4.61
CA ARG A 5 0.35 -8.31 5.95
C ARG A 5 1.58 -9.05 6.45
N ILE A 6 2.11 -10.00 5.67
CA ILE A 6 3.34 -10.74 6.03
C ILE A 6 4.50 -9.76 6.23
N SER A 7 4.68 -8.79 5.32
CA SER A 7 5.73 -7.77 5.45
C SER A 7 5.61 -6.98 6.76
N ASN A 8 4.41 -6.50 7.08
CA ASN A 8 4.17 -5.75 8.31
C ASN A 8 4.46 -6.58 9.57
N ILE A 9 4.08 -7.85 9.56
CA ILE A 9 4.36 -8.76 10.68
C ILE A 9 5.87 -8.93 10.84
N LEU A 10 6.59 -9.30 9.78
CA LEU A 10 8.04 -9.53 9.85
C LEU A 10 8.83 -8.28 10.28
N LEU A 11 8.41 -7.08 9.84
CA LEU A 11 9.03 -5.82 10.23
C LEU A 11 8.70 -5.45 11.68
N LYS A 12 7.43 -5.60 12.11
CA LYS A 12 7.01 -5.32 13.51
C LYS A 12 7.70 -6.22 14.51
N GLU A 13 7.81 -7.51 14.20
CA GLU A 13 8.49 -8.51 15.02
C GLU A 13 10.02 -8.44 14.92
N LYS A 14 10.55 -7.44 14.19
CA LYS A 14 11.99 -7.24 13.93
C LYS A 14 12.67 -8.51 13.42
N LEU A 15 11.98 -9.30 12.59
CA LEU A 15 12.51 -10.48 11.91
C LEU A 15 13.17 -10.14 10.58
N ALA A 16 12.86 -8.97 10.02
CA ALA A 16 13.46 -8.46 8.79
C ALA A 16 13.81 -6.98 8.96
N SER A 17 14.86 -6.51 8.30
CA SER A 17 15.23 -5.09 8.25
C SER A 17 14.49 -4.35 7.15
N CYS A 18 14.42 -4.95 5.96
CA CYS A 18 13.63 -4.44 4.84
C CYS A 18 13.13 -5.55 3.93
N ILE A 19 12.07 -5.24 3.19
CA ILE A 19 11.38 -6.17 2.31
C ILE A 19 11.05 -5.43 1.01
N ASN A 20 11.48 -5.99 -0.12
CA ASN A 20 11.05 -5.51 -1.43
C ASN A 20 9.91 -6.41 -1.92
N ILE A 21 8.86 -5.80 -2.46
CA ILE A 21 7.71 -6.50 -3.04
C ILE A 21 7.78 -6.31 -4.54
N ILE A 22 7.90 -7.42 -5.27
CA ILE A 22 8.03 -7.45 -6.73
C ILE A 22 6.72 -8.03 -7.29
N PRO A 23 5.78 -7.18 -7.75
CA PRO A 23 4.52 -7.65 -8.30
C PRO A 23 4.68 -8.14 -9.74
N GLY A 24 3.73 -8.96 -10.21
CA GLY A 24 3.65 -9.38 -11.61
C GLY A 24 4.64 -10.47 -12.00
N VAL A 25 5.00 -11.33 -11.05
CA VAL A 25 5.82 -12.52 -11.32
C VAL A 25 4.91 -13.59 -11.91
N HIS A 26 5.39 -14.32 -12.91
CA HIS A 26 4.71 -15.51 -13.43
C HIS A 26 5.49 -16.74 -12.99
N SER A 27 4.84 -17.60 -12.22
CA SER A 27 5.40 -18.86 -11.75
C SER A 27 4.91 -19.99 -12.63
N MET A 28 5.83 -20.81 -13.13
CA MET A 28 5.54 -21.98 -13.95
C MET A 28 6.11 -23.21 -13.26
N TYR A 29 5.29 -24.23 -13.02
CA TYR A 29 5.69 -25.40 -12.24
C TYR A 29 4.89 -26.64 -12.65
N HIS A 30 5.38 -27.82 -12.28
CA HIS A 30 4.66 -29.07 -12.49
C HIS A 30 3.64 -29.31 -11.36
N TRP A 31 2.39 -29.55 -11.72
CA TRP A 31 1.33 -29.91 -10.79
C TRP A 31 0.43 -30.99 -11.37
N LYS A 32 0.28 -32.10 -10.65
CA LYS A 32 -0.54 -33.25 -11.07
C LYS A 32 -0.27 -33.73 -12.51
N GLY A 33 1.01 -33.72 -12.91
CA GLY A 33 1.45 -34.16 -14.23
C GLY A 33 1.43 -33.09 -15.32
N GLU A 34 0.86 -31.91 -15.06
CA GLU A 34 0.72 -30.83 -16.03
C GLU A 34 1.61 -29.62 -15.68
N ILE A 35 1.87 -28.75 -16.66
CA ILE A 35 2.53 -27.47 -16.42
C ILE A 35 1.48 -26.43 -16.02
N ALA A 36 1.48 -26.06 -14.74
CA ALA A 36 0.69 -24.98 -14.19
C ALA A 36 1.38 -23.63 -14.40
N ARG A 37 0.57 -22.57 -14.44
CA ARG A 37 1.03 -21.18 -14.53
C ARG A 37 0.17 -20.33 -13.63
N ASP A 38 0.78 -19.68 -12.66
CA ASP A 38 0.11 -18.72 -11.78
C ASP A 38 0.83 -17.38 -11.84
N ASN A 39 0.13 -16.29 -11.50
CA ASN A 39 0.85 -15.06 -11.22
C ASN A 39 0.99 -14.91 -9.71
N GLU A 40 2.14 -14.38 -9.32
CA GLU A 40 2.60 -14.35 -7.95
C GLU A 40 3.24 -13.00 -7.66
N VAL A 41 3.60 -12.84 -6.39
CA VAL A 41 4.34 -11.70 -5.90
C VAL A 41 5.58 -12.21 -5.20
N LEU A 42 6.76 -11.85 -5.71
CA LEU A 42 8.01 -12.23 -5.09
C LEU A 42 8.36 -11.24 -3.98
N MET A 43 8.70 -11.76 -2.80
CA MET A 43 9.14 -10.98 -1.66
C MET A 43 10.64 -11.19 -1.44
N MET A 44 11.42 -10.12 -1.51
CA MET A 44 12.86 -10.16 -1.21
C MET A 44 13.13 -9.55 0.16
N ILE A 45 13.30 -10.43 1.15
CA ILE A 45 13.46 -10.09 2.57
C ILE A 45 14.95 -10.05 2.92
N LYS A 46 15.41 -8.98 3.57
CA LYS A 46 16.78 -8.87 4.11
C LYS A 46 16.74 -9.03 5.62
N THR A 47 17.57 -9.92 6.12
CA THR A 47 17.64 -10.26 7.54
C THR A 47 18.98 -10.91 7.90
N LYS A 48 19.17 -11.26 9.17
CA LYS A 48 20.25 -12.12 9.65
C LYS A 48 19.94 -13.58 9.38
N LYS A 49 21.00 -14.38 9.16
CA LYS A 49 20.91 -15.83 8.92
C LYS A 49 20.10 -16.57 9.99
N ASN A 50 20.27 -16.21 11.26
CA ASN A 50 19.60 -16.86 12.39
C ASN A 50 18.10 -16.54 12.51
N MET A 51 17.54 -15.64 11.68
CA MET A 51 16.10 -15.37 11.65
C MET A 51 15.33 -16.30 10.71
N PHE A 52 16.02 -17.11 9.90
CA PHE A 52 15.39 -17.89 8.84
C PHE A 52 14.23 -18.76 9.34
N ASP A 53 14.45 -19.55 10.38
CA ASP A 53 13.41 -20.47 10.90
C ASP A 53 12.20 -19.74 11.48
N GLN A 54 12.42 -18.59 12.11
CA GLN A 54 11.33 -17.74 12.61
C GLN A 54 10.54 -17.13 11.46
N ILE A 55 11.22 -16.69 10.38
CA ILE A 55 10.56 -16.18 9.18
C ILE A 55 9.74 -17.29 8.52
N VAL A 56 10.30 -18.48 8.32
CA VAL A 56 9.59 -19.62 7.73
C VAL A 56 8.31 -19.93 8.52
N SER A 57 8.42 -19.97 9.86
CA SER A 57 7.28 -20.21 10.74
C SER A 57 6.21 -19.13 10.60
N MET A 58 6.61 -17.85 10.61
CA MET A 58 5.68 -16.73 10.47
C MET A 58 5.03 -16.67 9.09
N VAL A 59 5.76 -17.02 8.03
CA VAL A 59 5.21 -17.12 6.67
C VAL A 59 4.19 -18.25 6.62
N LYS A 60 4.54 -19.48 7.06
CA LYS A 60 3.61 -20.62 7.07
C LYS A 60 2.32 -20.35 7.83
N LEU A 61 2.41 -19.70 9.00
CA LEU A 61 1.23 -19.35 9.80
C LEU A 61 0.28 -18.34 9.12
N ASN A 62 0.79 -17.55 8.17
CA ASN A 62 0.03 -16.46 7.56
C ASN A 62 -0.18 -16.62 6.05
N HIS A 63 0.35 -17.68 5.43
CA HIS A 63 0.27 -17.92 3.98
C HIS A 63 -0.85 -18.92 3.65
N PRO A 64 -1.62 -18.71 2.57
CA PRO A 64 -2.72 -19.60 2.19
C PRO A 64 -2.26 -20.94 1.61
N TYR A 65 -1.04 -21.01 1.08
CA TYR A 65 -0.50 -22.26 0.56
C TYR A 65 -0.03 -23.17 1.69
N GLU A 66 -0.29 -24.47 1.54
CA GLU A 66 0.18 -25.51 2.45
C GLU A 66 1.71 -25.53 2.56
N VAL A 67 2.38 -25.29 1.42
CA VAL A 67 3.84 -25.24 1.31
C VAL A 67 4.26 -23.93 0.62
N PRO A 68 4.40 -22.82 1.35
CA PRO A 68 4.92 -21.57 0.77
C PRO A 68 6.41 -21.70 0.43
N GLU A 69 6.83 -21.12 -0.68
CA GLU A 69 8.25 -21.00 -1.01
C GLU A 69 8.94 -20.01 -0.07
N VAL A 70 9.96 -20.48 0.66
CA VAL A 70 10.85 -19.64 1.45
C VAL A 70 12.27 -20.20 1.33
N ILE A 71 13.11 -19.51 0.57
CA ILE A 71 14.52 -19.85 0.35
C ILE A 71 15.41 -18.67 0.72
N ALA A 72 16.65 -18.94 1.13
CA ALA A 72 17.62 -17.92 1.53
C ALA A 72 18.90 -18.04 0.73
N VAL A 73 19.43 -16.89 0.31
CA VAL A 73 20.72 -16.75 -0.37
C VAL A 73 21.62 -15.86 0.49
N PRO A 74 22.87 -16.27 0.79
CA PRO A 74 23.77 -15.47 1.61
C PRO A 74 24.27 -14.23 0.86
N ILE A 75 24.28 -13.08 1.55
CA ILE A 75 24.94 -11.87 1.07
C ILE A 75 26.43 -12.00 1.39
N GLN A 76 27.27 -12.11 0.37
CA GLN A 76 28.73 -12.26 0.53
C GLN A 76 29.43 -10.91 0.76
N HIS A 77 28.92 -9.85 0.13
CA HIS A 77 29.47 -8.50 0.23
C HIS A 77 28.36 -7.44 0.24
N GLY A 78 28.61 -6.32 0.90
CA GLY A 78 27.72 -5.16 0.97
C GLY A 78 28.44 -3.99 1.64
N SER A 79 27.89 -2.78 1.54
CA SER A 79 28.46 -1.64 2.27
C SER A 79 28.32 -1.86 3.78
N LYS A 80 29.40 -1.56 4.53
CA LYS A 80 29.45 -1.77 5.97
C LYS A 80 28.26 -1.10 6.68
N ASP A 81 28.01 0.16 6.38
CA ASP A 81 26.93 0.93 7.00
C ASP A 81 25.54 0.32 6.74
N TYR A 82 25.31 -0.24 5.55
CA TYR A 82 24.06 -0.91 5.23
C TYR A 82 23.92 -2.25 5.97
N LEU A 83 24.98 -3.06 6.00
CA LEU A 83 24.96 -4.35 6.70
C LEU A 83 24.84 -4.18 8.23
N ASP A 84 25.45 -3.13 8.78
CA ASP A 84 25.29 -2.74 10.17
C ASP A 84 23.85 -2.30 10.45
N TRP A 85 23.25 -1.48 9.59
CA TRP A 85 21.84 -1.09 9.70
C TRP A 85 20.90 -2.31 9.61
N VAL A 86 21.13 -3.23 8.67
CA VAL A 86 20.37 -4.48 8.57
C VAL A 86 20.48 -5.26 9.89
N SER A 87 21.69 -5.36 10.43
CA SER A 87 21.95 -6.11 11.66
C SER A 87 21.28 -5.46 12.88
N ASN A 88 21.29 -4.14 12.98
CA ASN A 88 20.73 -3.40 14.11
C ASN A 88 19.19 -3.28 14.04
N SER A 89 18.60 -3.44 12.86
CA SER A 89 17.15 -3.37 12.66
C SER A 89 16.42 -4.67 13.02
N VAL A 90 17.16 -5.77 13.21
CA VAL A 90 16.64 -7.11 13.49
C VAL A 90 16.96 -7.49 14.94
N LYS A 91 16.01 -8.12 15.63
CA LYS A 91 16.17 -8.48 17.05
C LYS A 91 17.37 -9.39 17.28
N SER A 92 18.03 -9.24 18.42
CA SER A 92 19.01 -10.20 18.93
C SER A 92 18.29 -11.47 19.38
N VAL A 93 18.90 -12.63 19.14
CA VAL A 93 18.46 -13.87 19.77
C VAL A 93 19.07 -13.86 21.16
N GLU A 94 18.27 -13.56 22.18
CA GLU A 94 18.62 -13.91 23.55
C GLU A 94 18.42 -15.42 23.69
N ASN A 95 19.45 -16.12 24.14
CA ASN A 95 19.38 -17.56 24.39
C ASN A 95 18.42 -17.81 25.56
N GLU A 96 17.18 -18.20 25.29
CA GLU A 96 16.25 -18.77 26.28
C GLU A 96 16.68 -20.19 26.67
N LYS A 97 17.90 -20.34 27.18
CA LYS A 97 18.40 -21.55 27.83
C LYS A 97 19.08 -21.20 29.15
N GLU A 98 18.37 -20.51 30.05
CA GLU A 98 18.78 -20.42 31.47
C GLU A 98 17.65 -19.84 32.37
N LYS A 99 16.45 -20.41 32.32
CA LYS A 99 15.45 -20.24 33.40
C LYS A 99 14.69 -21.53 33.66
N SER A 100 15.42 -22.58 34.02
CA SER A 100 14.83 -23.79 34.59
C SER A 100 15.75 -24.42 35.64
N THR A 101 16.10 -23.68 36.71
CA THR A 101 16.52 -24.26 38.00
C THR A 101 16.65 -23.16 39.06
N ASN A 102 15.62 -23.02 39.89
CA ASN A 102 15.68 -23.01 41.36
C ASN A 102 14.49 -22.24 41.94
N GLY A 103 13.61 -22.96 42.62
CA GLY A 103 12.72 -22.38 43.62
C GLY A 103 13.49 -22.05 44.89
N ASN A 104 13.13 -20.97 45.59
CA ASN A 104 12.39 -21.04 46.86
C ASN A 104 12.13 -19.62 47.43
N THR A 105 10.93 -19.46 48.01
CA THR A 105 10.42 -18.51 49.04
C THR A 105 11.25 -17.30 49.51
N ARG A 106 10.64 -16.10 49.50
CA ARG A 106 10.08 -15.33 50.66
C ARG A 106 9.77 -13.88 50.26
N GLY A 107 8.68 -13.33 50.80
CA GLY A 107 8.21 -11.98 50.48
C GLY A 107 9.04 -10.85 51.10
N SER A 108 8.98 -9.68 50.44
CA SER A 108 8.93 -8.37 51.09
C SER A 108 8.43 -7.33 50.09
N THR A 109 7.54 -6.46 50.57
CA THR A 109 7.01 -5.22 49.99
C THR A 109 8.10 -4.20 49.64
N ASN A 110 8.04 -3.54 48.47
CA ASN A 110 7.56 -2.15 48.33
C ASN A 110 7.77 -1.53 46.93
N GLN A 111 6.74 -0.76 46.52
CA GLN A 111 6.74 0.50 45.76
C GLN A 111 7.14 0.58 44.26
N ASN A 112 6.08 0.83 43.47
CA ASN A 112 5.90 1.87 42.46
C ASN A 112 7.04 2.21 41.47
N THR A 113 6.75 2.03 40.18
CA THR A 113 6.69 3.16 39.22
C THR A 113 5.80 2.78 38.03
N SER A 114 4.82 3.63 37.78
CA SER A 114 3.82 3.55 36.73
C SER A 114 4.38 3.95 35.36
N GLY A 115 4.32 3.06 34.38
CA GLY A 115 4.48 3.37 32.95
C GLY A 115 3.13 3.36 32.24
N SER A 116 2.23 4.26 32.61
CA SER A 116 0.95 4.47 31.93
C SER A 116 1.22 4.99 30.50
N THR A 117 1.10 4.12 29.50
CA THR A 117 0.87 4.57 28.12
C THR A 117 -0.40 5.41 28.10
N ASN A 118 -0.22 6.72 27.96
CA ASN A 118 -1.23 7.72 28.19
C ASN A 118 -2.40 7.52 27.20
N VAL A 119 -3.50 6.97 27.70
CA VAL A 119 -4.74 6.72 26.94
C VAL A 119 -5.22 8.00 26.25
N GLN A 120 -4.93 9.18 26.83
CA GLN A 120 -5.23 10.48 26.22
C GLN A 120 -4.43 10.74 24.93
N THR A 121 -3.18 10.28 24.82
CA THR A 121 -2.37 10.42 23.59
C THR A 121 -2.90 9.54 22.46
N VAL A 122 -3.35 8.33 22.78
CA VAL A 122 -4.00 7.44 21.80
C VAL A 122 -5.35 8.01 21.36
N VAL A 123 -6.18 8.47 22.31
CA VAL A 123 -7.49 9.09 22.02
C VAL A 123 -7.34 10.40 21.24
N HIS A 124 -6.33 11.22 21.54
CA HIS A 124 -6.03 12.45 20.80
C HIS A 124 -5.58 12.15 19.36
N THR A 125 -4.71 11.15 19.17
CA THR A 125 -4.28 10.69 17.85
C THR A 125 -5.45 10.12 17.05
N MET A 126 -6.34 9.34 17.67
CA MET A 126 -7.53 8.81 17.02
C MET A 126 -8.55 9.91 16.68
N LYS A 127 -8.74 10.93 17.54
CA LYS A 127 -9.58 12.09 17.21
C LYS A 127 -8.99 12.92 16.07
N LYS A 128 -7.67 13.11 16.05
CA LYS A 128 -6.96 13.79 14.95
C LYS A 128 -7.08 13.01 13.64
N MET A 129 -6.83 11.70 13.67
CA MET A 129 -7.06 10.82 12.52
C MET A 129 -8.51 10.86 12.07
N LYS A 130 -9.49 10.72 12.97
CA LYS A 130 -10.92 10.76 12.62
C LYS A 130 -11.32 12.12 12.02
N LYS A 131 -10.77 13.23 12.52
CA LYS A 131 -10.97 14.59 11.97
C LYS A 131 -10.30 14.79 10.61
N GLU A 132 -9.14 14.19 10.37
CA GLU A 132 -8.50 14.17 9.04
C GLU A 132 -9.28 13.27 8.06
N ILE A 133 -9.66 12.06 8.47
CA ILE A 133 -10.53 11.12 7.77
C ILE A 133 -11.87 11.79 7.35
N LEU A 134 -12.49 12.56 8.24
CA LEU A 134 -13.71 13.34 7.97
C LEU A 134 -13.51 14.43 6.92
N LYS A 135 -12.31 15.01 6.76
CA LYS A 135 -12.02 15.94 5.65
C LYS A 135 -11.93 15.23 4.29
N PHE A 136 -11.68 13.92 4.28
CA PHE A 136 -11.47 13.13 3.06
C PHE A 136 -12.75 12.48 2.50
N LEU A 137 -13.85 12.48 3.26
CA LEU A 137 -15.16 11.95 2.83
C LEU A 137 -15.76 12.65 1.58
N PHE A 138 -15.13 13.71 1.07
CA PHE A 138 -15.58 14.51 -0.07
C PHE A 138 -14.93 14.15 -1.42
N LEU A 139 -14.14 13.08 -1.47
CA LEU A 139 -13.46 12.56 -2.67
C LEU A 139 -14.43 11.83 -3.62
N ASP A 140 -15.61 12.38 -3.82
CA ASP A 140 -16.55 11.89 -4.82
C ASP A 140 -16.35 12.73 -6.08
N LEU A 141 -15.88 12.11 -7.17
CA LEU A 141 -15.68 12.72 -8.50
C LEU A 141 -17.01 13.05 -9.19
N LYS A 142 -18.05 13.36 -8.41
CA LYS A 142 -19.30 13.92 -8.91
C LYS A 142 -18.99 15.20 -9.66
N ASN A 143 -19.64 15.36 -10.81
CA ASN A 143 -19.49 16.53 -11.66
C ASN A 143 -20.19 17.75 -11.04
N ASN A 144 -19.68 18.22 -9.91
CA ASN A 144 -20.12 19.45 -9.25
C ASN A 144 -18.89 20.28 -8.86
N LYS A 145 -19.08 21.60 -8.80
CA LYS A 145 -18.02 22.58 -8.56
C LYS A 145 -17.25 22.34 -7.26
N GLN A 146 -17.94 21.94 -6.19
CA GLN A 146 -17.33 21.75 -4.86
C GLN A 146 -16.41 20.53 -4.82
N SER A 147 -16.86 19.40 -5.37
CA SER A 147 -16.07 18.17 -5.50
C SER A 147 -14.81 18.40 -6.33
N LEU A 148 -14.94 19.06 -7.50
CA LEU A 148 -13.81 19.37 -8.37
C LEU A 148 -12.81 20.33 -7.71
N THR A 149 -13.29 21.34 -6.98
CA THR A 149 -12.43 22.28 -6.25
C THR A 149 -11.63 21.56 -5.15
N ASN A 150 -12.26 20.64 -4.43
CA ASN A 150 -11.59 19.85 -3.40
C ASN A 150 -10.54 18.91 -4.02
N PHE A 151 -10.86 18.27 -5.14
CA PHE A 151 -9.92 17.42 -5.85
C PHE A 151 -8.71 18.21 -6.39
N TYR A 152 -8.94 19.41 -6.93
CA TYR A 152 -7.87 20.30 -7.38
C TYR A 152 -6.90 20.69 -6.25
N LYS A 153 -7.42 21.02 -5.07
CA LYS A 153 -6.58 21.30 -3.88
C LYS A 153 -5.68 20.13 -3.52
N ILE A 154 -6.19 18.90 -3.65
CA ILE A 154 -5.42 17.67 -3.38
C ILE A 154 -4.35 17.47 -4.44
N LEU A 155 -4.66 17.67 -5.73
CA LEU A 155 -3.68 17.60 -6.81
C LEU A 155 -2.51 18.59 -6.63
N ASN A 156 -2.75 19.72 -5.97
CA ASN A 156 -1.73 20.73 -5.70
C ASN A 156 -0.79 20.42 -4.55
N LYS A 157 -1.02 19.36 -3.77
CA LYS A 157 -0.05 18.93 -2.78
C LYS A 157 1.25 18.48 -3.44
N GLU A 158 2.37 18.88 -2.83
CA GLU A 158 3.69 18.43 -3.25
C GLU A 158 3.93 16.97 -2.87
N TYR A 159 4.70 16.28 -3.71
CA TYR A 159 5.19 14.95 -3.40
C TYR A 159 6.36 15.08 -2.44
N ILE A 160 6.33 14.33 -1.33
CA ILE A 160 7.41 14.32 -0.33
C ILE A 160 8.12 12.98 -0.40
N CYS A 161 9.38 12.97 -0.83
CA CYS A 161 10.17 11.75 -0.93
C CYS A 161 10.32 11.06 0.44
N GLY A 162 10.19 9.73 0.50
CA GLY A 162 10.33 8.93 1.73
C GLY A 162 9.11 8.92 2.66
N GLU A 163 8.10 9.76 2.41
CA GLU A 163 6.98 9.98 3.35
C GLU A 163 5.67 9.45 2.77
N ILE A 164 5.54 8.12 2.63
CA ILE A 164 4.36 7.49 1.98
C ILE A 164 3.03 7.92 2.60
N HIS A 165 2.98 8.09 3.91
CA HIS A 165 1.77 8.48 4.65
C HIS A 165 1.31 9.91 4.35
N LYS A 166 2.21 10.77 3.83
CA LYS A 166 1.86 12.13 3.38
C LYS A 166 1.40 12.17 1.93
N ASN A 167 1.84 11.20 1.13
CA ASN A 167 1.53 11.08 -0.29
C ASN A 167 0.31 10.19 -0.56
N LEU A 168 -0.06 9.32 0.36
CA LEU A 168 -1.18 8.38 0.26
C LEU A 168 -2.38 8.89 1.06
N LEU A 169 -3.48 9.17 0.37
CA LEU A 169 -4.75 9.58 0.94
C LEU A 169 -5.73 8.42 0.85
N LEU A 170 -6.09 7.86 2.00
CA LEU A 170 -7.13 6.82 2.06
C LEU A 170 -8.51 7.44 1.97
N ASN A 171 -9.41 6.77 1.27
CA ASN A 171 -10.80 7.13 1.15
C ASN A 171 -11.65 6.21 2.05
N PRO A 172 -12.09 6.70 3.21
CA PRO A 172 -12.87 5.91 4.16
C PRO A 172 -14.32 5.72 3.74
N ASP A 173 -14.82 6.45 2.74
CA ASP A 173 -16.21 6.36 2.32
C ASP A 173 -16.46 5.05 1.56
N GLU A 174 -17.30 4.18 2.12
CA GLU A 174 -17.72 2.93 1.50
C GLU A 174 -18.39 3.13 0.14
N LYS A 175 -19.05 4.28 -0.08
CA LYS A 175 -19.75 4.61 -1.33
C LYS A 175 -18.84 5.20 -2.40
N SER A 176 -17.62 5.65 -2.06
CA SER A 176 -16.73 6.23 -3.06
C SER A 176 -16.21 5.18 -4.03
N SER A 177 -16.03 5.60 -5.29
CA SER A 177 -15.55 4.75 -6.38
C SER A 177 -14.08 4.31 -6.21
N PHE A 178 -13.28 5.02 -5.43
CA PHE A 178 -11.88 4.67 -5.18
C PHE A 178 -11.55 4.62 -3.69
N LEU A 179 -10.72 3.65 -3.31
CA LEU A 179 -10.24 3.33 -1.97
C LEU A 179 -9.12 4.27 -1.50
N TYR A 180 -8.28 4.72 -2.41
CA TYR A 180 -7.19 5.64 -2.07
C TYR A 180 -6.73 6.47 -3.27
N PHE A 181 -6.04 7.55 -2.97
CA PHE A 181 -5.38 8.44 -3.91
C PHE A 181 -3.91 8.60 -3.52
N GLU A 182 -2.98 8.32 -4.42
CA GLU A 182 -1.54 8.44 -4.17
C GLU A 182 -0.94 9.54 -5.06
N ILE A 183 -0.17 10.44 -4.45
CA ILE A 183 0.59 11.48 -5.15
C ILE A 183 2.00 10.98 -5.38
N ARG A 184 2.45 11.06 -6.63
CA ARG A 184 3.86 10.87 -7.01
C ARG A 184 4.42 12.18 -7.56
N GLN A 185 5.72 12.16 -7.85
CA GLN A 185 6.43 13.33 -8.38
C GLN A 185 5.76 13.87 -9.64
N ASN A 186 5.44 13.00 -10.61
CA ASN A 186 4.90 13.38 -11.92
C ASN A 186 3.48 12.86 -12.21
N ASP A 187 2.99 11.94 -11.39
CA ASP A 187 1.73 11.23 -11.63
C ASP A 187 0.88 11.16 -10.36
N VAL A 188 -0.37 10.78 -10.51
CA VAL A 188 -1.26 10.42 -9.41
C VAL A 188 -1.91 9.08 -9.68
N ILE A 189 -2.25 8.34 -8.63
CA ILE A 189 -2.88 7.02 -8.73
C ILE A 189 -4.21 7.04 -7.99
N LEU A 190 -5.24 6.56 -8.67
CA LEU A 190 -6.50 6.18 -8.06
C LEU A 190 -6.53 4.66 -7.89
N GLY A 191 -6.66 4.20 -6.64
CA GLY A 191 -6.88 2.80 -6.33
C GLY A 191 -8.37 2.51 -6.16
N PHE A 192 -8.97 1.74 -7.06
CA PHE A 192 -10.38 1.33 -7.05
C PHE A 192 -10.59 0.12 -6.15
N LYS A 193 -11.80 0.04 -5.56
CA LYS A 193 -12.21 -1.02 -4.63
C LYS A 193 -12.55 -2.32 -5.31
N ASP A 194 -13.12 -2.23 -6.51
CA ASP A 194 -13.44 -3.35 -7.36
C ASP A 194 -13.28 -2.99 -8.84
N THR A 195 -13.03 -4.01 -9.66
CA THR A 195 -13.01 -3.87 -11.12
C THR A 195 -14.41 -3.69 -11.69
N ASN A 196 -15.48 -3.99 -10.95
CA ASN A 196 -16.86 -3.79 -11.42
C ASN A 196 -17.30 -2.32 -11.30
N ASN A 197 -16.46 -1.45 -10.73
CA ASN A 197 -16.74 -0.05 -10.54
C ASN A 197 -17.01 0.62 -11.90
N GLN A 198 -18.14 1.33 -11.99
CA GLN A 198 -18.58 1.94 -13.24
C GLN A 198 -17.57 2.96 -13.81
N LEU A 199 -16.94 3.76 -12.95
CA LEU A 199 -15.93 4.71 -13.37
C LEU A 199 -14.67 3.98 -13.86
N TYR A 200 -14.24 2.94 -13.16
CA TYR A 200 -13.12 2.10 -13.59
C TYR A 200 -13.36 1.49 -14.97
N GLN A 201 -14.50 0.83 -15.17
CA GLN A 201 -14.87 0.21 -16.45
C GLN A 201 -14.96 1.23 -17.59
N LYS A 202 -15.45 2.44 -17.30
CA LYS A 202 -15.45 3.54 -18.28
C LYS A 202 -14.04 3.95 -18.69
N LEU A 203 -13.10 4.05 -17.73
CA LEU A 203 -11.70 4.39 -18.01
C LEU A 203 -11.00 3.29 -18.80
N VAL A 204 -11.28 2.01 -18.51
CA VAL A 204 -10.79 0.87 -19.29
C VAL A 204 -11.29 0.95 -20.73
N ASN A 205 -12.59 1.11 -20.94
CA ASN A 205 -13.16 1.22 -22.29
C ASN A 205 -12.55 2.40 -23.08
N ILE A 206 -12.36 3.55 -22.44
CA ILE A 206 -11.71 4.71 -23.08
C ILE A 206 -10.25 4.39 -23.47
N LYS A 207 -9.49 3.69 -22.61
CA LYS A 207 -8.12 3.25 -22.90
C LYS A 207 -8.10 2.23 -24.05
N ASP A 208 -8.99 1.24 -24.03
CA ASP A 208 -9.07 0.20 -25.04
C ASP A 208 -9.44 0.78 -26.40
N LYS A 209 -10.43 1.67 -26.48
CA LYS A 209 -10.75 2.41 -27.71
C LYS A 209 -9.53 3.16 -28.27
N LYS A 210 -8.63 3.68 -27.41
CA LYS A 210 -7.39 4.34 -27.85
C LYS A 210 -6.36 3.35 -28.38
N ILE A 211 -6.21 2.19 -27.76
CA ILE A 211 -5.29 1.14 -28.21
C ILE A 211 -5.75 0.54 -29.54
N PHE A 212 -7.05 0.27 -29.68
CA PHE A 212 -7.62 -0.39 -30.85
C PHE A 212 -8.10 0.58 -31.95
N GLY A 213 -7.78 1.88 -31.85
CA GLY A 213 -8.12 2.87 -32.89
C GLY A 213 -9.62 3.08 -33.12
N GLN A 214 -10.47 2.79 -32.14
CA GLN A 214 -11.92 2.91 -32.25
C GLN A 214 -12.38 4.37 -32.13
N HIS A 215 -13.55 4.67 -32.72
CA HIS A 215 -14.15 6.00 -32.69
C HIS A 215 -14.41 6.47 -31.24
N LYS A 216 -13.92 7.67 -30.92
CA LYS A 216 -14.04 8.32 -29.61
C LYS A 216 -14.66 9.71 -29.78
N THR A 217 -15.44 10.12 -28.79
CA THR A 217 -15.83 11.52 -28.67
C THR A 217 -14.61 12.38 -28.30
N LYS A 218 -14.65 13.68 -28.61
CA LYS A 218 -13.59 14.64 -28.22
C LYS A 218 -13.31 14.59 -26.71
N ASN A 219 -14.33 14.37 -25.89
CA ASN A 219 -14.17 14.24 -24.45
C ASN A 219 -13.47 12.93 -24.03
N GLU A 220 -13.82 11.80 -24.66
CA GLU A 220 -13.13 10.52 -24.41
C GLU A 220 -11.66 10.58 -24.82
N GLU A 221 -11.35 11.28 -25.92
CA GLU A 221 -9.98 11.47 -26.37
C GLU A 221 -9.15 12.30 -25.38
N ASN A 222 -9.73 13.40 -24.86
CA ASN A 222 -9.11 14.19 -23.80
C ASN A 222 -8.81 13.33 -22.57
N ILE A 223 -9.79 12.55 -22.10
CA ILE A 223 -9.63 11.66 -20.93
C ILE A 223 -8.56 10.58 -21.22
N ALA A 224 -8.54 9.99 -22.41
CA ALA A 224 -7.57 8.98 -22.80
C ALA A 224 -6.11 9.49 -22.83
N ASN A 225 -5.92 10.81 -22.98
CA ASN A 225 -4.60 11.45 -22.91
C ASN A 225 -4.16 11.73 -21.47
N LEU A 226 -5.09 11.78 -20.51
CA LEU A 226 -4.77 11.91 -19.08
C LEU A 226 -4.25 10.59 -18.51
N ILE A 227 -4.80 9.47 -18.98
CA ILE A 227 -4.49 8.12 -18.48
C ILE A 227 -3.07 7.74 -18.90
N LYS A 228 -2.18 7.58 -17.91
CA LYS A 228 -0.83 7.08 -18.11
C LYS A 228 -0.81 5.55 -18.15
N ASP A 229 -1.51 4.92 -17.22
CA ASP A 229 -1.57 3.46 -17.14
C ASP A 229 -2.82 2.98 -16.40
N ILE A 230 -3.23 1.74 -16.68
CA ILE A 230 -4.29 1.03 -15.96
C ILE A 230 -3.75 -0.36 -15.66
N LYS A 231 -3.68 -0.71 -14.37
CA LYS A 231 -3.23 -2.02 -13.90
C LYS A 231 -4.36 -2.73 -13.18
N ASN A 232 -4.72 -3.92 -13.66
CA ASN A 232 -5.59 -4.83 -12.95
C ASN A 232 -4.77 -5.74 -12.05
N TYR A 233 -4.98 -5.64 -10.74
CA TYR A 233 -4.43 -6.62 -9.81
C TYR A 233 -5.52 -7.64 -9.53
N SER A 234 -5.56 -8.71 -10.32
CA SER A 234 -6.43 -9.87 -10.07
C SER A 234 -6.20 -10.53 -8.68
N TYR A 235 -5.10 -10.19 -8.00
CA TYR A 235 -4.63 -10.75 -6.72
C TYR A 235 -5.18 -10.08 -5.45
N ILE A 236 -5.99 -9.04 -5.60
CA ILE A 236 -6.72 -8.44 -4.50
C ILE A 236 -8.16 -8.53 -4.93
N GLN A 237 -9.04 -9.07 -4.09
CA GLN A 237 -10.48 -8.98 -4.29
C GLN A 237 -10.81 -7.50 -4.55
N GLY A 238 -10.97 -7.17 -5.82
CA GLY A 238 -11.30 -5.85 -6.34
C GLY A 238 -10.20 -4.77 -6.54
N GLY A 239 -8.90 -5.05 -6.45
CA GLY A 239 -7.90 -3.96 -6.61
C GLY A 239 -7.64 -3.54 -8.07
N ALA A 240 -8.10 -2.37 -8.52
CA ALA A 240 -7.75 -1.82 -9.84
C ALA A 240 -7.06 -0.46 -9.72
N LEU A 241 -5.92 -0.23 -10.38
CA LEU A 241 -5.19 1.04 -10.31
C LEU A 241 -5.26 1.78 -11.64
N VAL A 242 -5.58 3.08 -11.57
CA VAL A 242 -5.47 3.98 -12.71
C VAL A 242 -4.48 5.08 -12.37
N SER A 243 -3.45 5.21 -13.20
CA SER A 243 -2.42 6.25 -13.09
C SER A 243 -2.70 7.35 -14.09
N PHE A 244 -2.60 8.60 -13.66
CA PHE A 244 -2.79 9.79 -14.50
C PHE A 244 -1.56 10.68 -14.47
N HIS A 245 -1.28 11.36 -15.58
CA HIS A 245 -0.31 12.45 -15.61
C HIS A 245 -0.80 13.60 -14.72
N LYS A 246 -0.04 13.95 -13.68
CA LYS A 246 -0.47 14.93 -12.67
C LYS A 246 -0.74 16.30 -13.29
N LYS A 247 0.13 16.75 -14.21
CA LYS A 247 -0.01 18.04 -14.90
C LYS A 247 -1.26 18.06 -15.78
N LEU A 248 -1.40 17.11 -16.69
CA LEU A 248 -2.55 17.06 -17.60
C LEU A 248 -3.88 16.93 -16.86
N LEU A 249 -3.91 16.14 -15.77
CA LEU A 249 -5.11 16.02 -14.95
C LEU A 249 -5.45 17.34 -14.24
N LYS A 250 -4.46 18.10 -13.76
CA LYS A 250 -4.70 19.44 -13.22
C LYS A 250 -5.30 20.36 -14.27
N ASP A 251 -4.69 20.41 -15.46
CA ASP A 251 -5.15 21.28 -16.56
C ASP A 251 -6.60 20.95 -16.94
N PHE A 252 -6.93 19.65 -17.04
CA PHE A 252 -8.29 19.19 -17.29
C PHE A 252 -9.28 19.64 -16.22
N ILE A 253 -8.95 19.49 -14.93
CA ILE A 253 -9.83 19.89 -13.83
C ILE A 253 -10.00 21.41 -13.78
N THR A 254 -8.96 22.18 -14.07
CA THR A 254 -9.04 23.65 -14.19
C THR A 254 -10.05 24.06 -15.26
N LEU A 255 -9.97 23.47 -16.46
CA LEU A 255 -10.93 23.73 -17.54
C LEU A 255 -12.36 23.37 -17.15
N GLN A 256 -12.57 22.24 -16.45
CA GLN A 256 -13.91 21.89 -15.96
C GLN A 256 -14.43 22.92 -14.94
N LEU A 257 -13.58 23.43 -14.05
CA LEU A 257 -13.94 24.45 -13.06
C LEU A 257 -14.26 25.81 -13.70
N GLU A 258 -13.59 26.17 -14.79
CA GLU A 258 -13.88 27.38 -15.58
C GLU A 258 -15.26 27.31 -16.25
N ASN A 259 -15.61 26.16 -16.85
CA ASN A 259 -16.96 25.96 -17.40
C ASN A 259 -18.07 26.14 -16.35
N PHE A 260 -17.81 25.80 -15.07
CA PHE A 260 -18.76 26.07 -13.97
C PHE A 260 -18.81 27.53 -13.50
N LYS A 261 -17.87 28.38 -13.93
CA LYS A 261 -17.96 29.84 -13.72
C LYS A 261 -18.81 30.47 -14.83
N GLU A 262 -18.64 30.05 -16.07
CA GLU A 262 -19.40 30.56 -17.23
C GLU A 262 -20.90 30.19 -17.20
N ILE A 263 -21.27 29.05 -16.59
CA ILE A 263 -22.69 28.63 -16.46
C ILE A 263 -23.39 29.33 -15.26
N GLY A 264 -22.64 30.05 -14.43
CA GLY A 264 -23.14 30.71 -13.21
C GLY A 264 -23.33 32.23 -13.33
N GLU A 265 -23.20 32.78 -14.54
CA GLU A 265 -23.55 34.15 -14.94
C GLU A 265 -24.78 34.12 -15.85
#